data_AF-A0A9D8E7T0-F1
#
_entry.id   AF-A0A9D8E7T0-F1
#
_cell.length_a   1.000
_cell.length_b   1.000
_cell.length_c   1.000
_cell.angle_alpha   90.00
_cell.angle_beta   90.00
_cell.angle_gamma   90.00
#
_symmetry.space_group_name_H-M   'P 1'
#
loop_
_entity.id
_entity.type
_entity.pdbx_description
1 polymer ?
#
loop_
_entity_poly.entity_id
_entity_poly.type
_entity_poly.pdbx_seq_one_letter_code
_entity_poly.pdbx_strand_id
1 'polypeptide(L)'
;MLNIDMEKYRQNAQDFLSELDKEYYLHYSGLKEDLNIANIYNRYGSLFSLDNFKAIIDLKKSACSDDEAKKLSYLTRFCGEGLIENCAKELVDKIGEQEAKAAIDIEGQQVSYRFSDVLLANEADKAKRDLIDDKRSSVTKNTLNPLLTQYWQAMHSQAKELGFSSYRKLFEFLKGQDFSILEDSMNNLLEQTEDIYTEHFGNLLKNELGISLPDSRRSDFAYLRRAAKYDRYFKKEILVSLFKDTLLGMGFDLDRQPNIILD
;
A
#
# COMPACT_ATOMS: atom_id res chain seq x y z
N MET A 1 1.89 10.26 -36.22
CA MET A 1 1.83 10.42 -34.76
C MET A 1 0.41 10.14 -34.33
N LEU A 2 0.18 9.24 -33.37
CA LEU A 2 -1.13 9.14 -32.73
C LEU A 2 -1.41 10.47 -32.02
N ASN A 3 -2.53 11.10 -32.33
CA ASN A 3 -2.96 12.32 -31.66
C ASN A 3 -3.82 11.92 -30.46
N ILE A 4 -3.24 11.97 -29.26
CA ILE A 4 -3.96 11.71 -28.01
C ILE A 4 -4.71 12.98 -27.59
N ASP A 5 -6.02 12.86 -27.34
CA ASP A 5 -6.80 13.94 -26.72
C ASP A 5 -6.45 14.01 -25.24
N MET A 6 -5.56 14.94 -24.89
CA MET A 6 -4.99 15.05 -23.54
C MET A 6 -6.01 15.48 -22.48
N GLU A 7 -7.00 16.30 -22.84
CA GLU A 7 -8.04 16.71 -21.89
C GLU A 7 -8.93 15.52 -21.56
N LYS A 8 -9.38 14.79 -22.59
CA LYS A 8 -10.16 13.57 -22.39
C LYS A 8 -9.36 12.49 -21.65
N TYR A 9 -8.07 12.33 -21.95
CA TYR A 9 -7.20 11.39 -21.26
C TYR A 9 -7.10 11.69 -19.76
N ARG A 10 -6.90 12.97 -19.40
CA ARG A 10 -6.84 13.41 -18.00
C ARG A 10 -8.15 13.21 -17.26
N GLN A 11 -9.28 13.54 -17.89
CA GLN A 11 -10.60 13.31 -17.29
C GLN A 11 -10.84 11.82 -17.02
N ASN A 12 -10.60 10.97 -18.03
CA ASN A 12 -10.73 9.52 -17.86
C ASN A 12 -9.79 8.96 -16.79
N ALA A 13 -8.56 9.49 -16.68
CA ALA A 13 -7.61 9.11 -15.65
C ALA A 13 -8.10 9.49 -14.24
N GLN A 14 -8.69 10.69 -14.08
CA GLN A 14 -9.30 11.11 -12.83
C GLN A 14 -10.48 10.23 -12.44
N ASP A 15 -11.36 9.90 -13.39
CA ASP A 15 -12.52 9.04 -13.16
C ASP A 15 -12.07 7.62 -12.78
N PHE A 16 -11.07 7.07 -13.48
CA PHE A 16 -10.44 5.79 -13.16
C PHE A 16 -9.90 5.75 -11.73
N LEU A 17 -9.09 6.75 -11.33
CA LEU A 17 -8.51 6.82 -9.98
C LEU A 17 -9.60 6.93 -8.91
N SER A 18 -10.60 7.77 -9.16
CA SER A 18 -11.72 7.96 -8.23
C SER A 18 -12.51 6.66 -8.00
N GLU A 19 -12.76 5.90 -9.07
CA GLU A 19 -13.43 4.61 -8.96
C GLU A 19 -12.55 3.54 -8.29
N LEU A 20 -11.26 3.50 -8.63
CA LEU A 20 -10.30 2.55 -8.07
C LEU A 20 -10.12 2.76 -6.55
N ASP A 21 -9.92 4.01 -6.12
CA ASP A 21 -9.77 4.36 -4.71
C ASP A 21 -11.03 4.03 -3.92
N LYS A 22 -12.21 4.29 -4.49
CA LYS A 22 -13.49 3.93 -3.88
C LYS A 22 -13.65 2.42 -3.73
N GLU A 23 -13.28 1.65 -4.75
CA GLU A 23 -13.35 0.19 -4.73
C GLU A 23 -12.44 -0.39 -3.64
N TYR A 24 -11.21 0.12 -3.53
CA TYR A 24 -10.30 -0.25 -2.45
C TYR A 24 -10.84 0.13 -1.06
N TYR A 25 -11.37 1.34 -0.91
CA TYR A 25 -11.98 1.77 0.34
C TYR A 25 -13.11 0.83 0.75
N LEU A 26 -14.06 0.54 -0.13
CA LEU A 26 -15.20 -0.34 0.19
C LEU A 26 -14.74 -1.75 0.59
N HIS A 27 -13.75 -2.30 -0.10
CA HIS A 27 -13.24 -3.63 0.19
C HIS A 27 -12.47 -3.70 1.52
N TYR A 28 -11.53 -2.77 1.75
CA TYR A 28 -10.66 -2.80 2.93
C TYR A 28 -11.30 -2.21 4.19
N SER A 29 -12.38 -1.43 4.07
CA SER A 29 -13.24 -1.05 5.20
C SER A 29 -14.21 -2.16 5.63
N GLY A 30 -14.31 -3.25 4.85
CA GLY A 30 -15.26 -4.34 5.10
C GLY A 30 -16.70 -4.04 4.69
N LEU A 31 -16.93 -2.95 3.96
CA LEU A 31 -18.25 -2.62 3.38
C LEU A 31 -18.57 -3.47 2.14
N LYS A 32 -17.58 -4.17 1.59
CA LYS A 32 -17.70 -5.07 0.45
C LYS A 32 -16.73 -6.24 0.57
N GLU A 33 -17.21 -7.47 0.38
CA GLU A 33 -16.34 -8.66 0.43
C GLU A 33 -15.49 -8.85 -0.82
N ASP A 34 -16.07 -8.61 -2.01
CA ASP A 34 -15.37 -8.80 -3.29
C ASP A 34 -14.57 -7.55 -3.69
N LEU A 35 -13.39 -7.76 -4.25
CA LEU A 35 -12.59 -6.73 -4.92
C LEU A 35 -12.76 -6.89 -6.44
N ASN A 36 -13.18 -5.83 -7.13
CA ASN A 36 -13.55 -5.83 -8.55
C ASN A 36 -12.73 -4.81 -9.36
N ILE A 37 -11.44 -4.66 -9.08
CA ILE A 37 -10.59 -3.73 -9.82
C ILE A 37 -10.43 -4.15 -11.28
N ALA A 38 -10.54 -5.45 -11.62
CA ALA A 38 -10.45 -5.90 -12.99
C ALA A 38 -11.55 -5.30 -13.88
N ASN A 39 -12.76 -5.17 -13.36
CA ASN A 39 -13.88 -4.54 -14.06
C ASN A 39 -13.63 -3.04 -14.30
N ILE A 40 -13.01 -2.35 -13.35
CA ILE A 40 -12.62 -0.94 -13.49
C ILE A 40 -11.56 -0.82 -14.59
N TYR A 41 -10.49 -1.60 -14.50
CA TYR A 41 -9.45 -1.65 -15.53
C TYR A 41 -9.99 -1.99 -16.93
N ASN A 42 -10.99 -2.87 -17.05
CA ASN A 42 -11.63 -3.19 -18.32
C ASN A 42 -12.40 -1.98 -18.91
N ARG A 43 -13.13 -1.23 -18.08
CA ARG A 43 -13.85 -0.01 -18.53
C ARG A 43 -12.89 1.08 -19.00
N TYR A 44 -11.76 1.23 -18.32
CA TYR A 44 -10.75 2.25 -18.62
C TYR A 44 -9.56 1.74 -19.41
N GLY A 45 -9.63 0.54 -20.01
CA GLY A 45 -8.49 -0.13 -20.64
C GLY A 45 -7.81 0.68 -21.74
N SER A 46 -8.53 1.60 -22.38
CA SER A 46 -7.97 2.54 -23.36
C SER A 46 -6.88 3.46 -22.78
N LEU A 47 -6.89 3.77 -21.47
CA LEU A 47 -5.87 4.59 -20.80
C LEU A 47 -4.48 3.92 -20.80
N PHE A 48 -4.47 2.59 -20.78
CA PHE A 48 -3.29 1.76 -20.55
C PHE A 48 -2.93 0.98 -21.82
N SER A 49 -2.79 1.71 -22.94
CA SER A 49 -2.30 1.16 -24.19
C SER A 49 -0.84 1.53 -24.42
N LEU A 50 -0.10 0.64 -25.10
CA LEU A 50 1.29 0.92 -25.48
C LEU A 50 1.40 2.16 -26.38
N ASP A 51 0.39 2.40 -27.21
CA ASP A 51 0.31 3.57 -28.08
C ASP A 51 0.18 4.87 -27.29
N ASN A 52 -0.69 4.91 -26.27
CA ASN A 52 -0.82 6.07 -25.39
C ASN A 52 0.47 6.30 -24.59
N PHE A 53 1.07 5.23 -24.07
CA PHE A 53 2.33 5.33 -23.34
C PHE A 53 3.45 5.94 -24.20
N LYS A 54 3.62 5.46 -25.44
CA LYS A 54 4.58 6.03 -26.39
C LYS A 54 4.25 7.48 -26.76
N ALA A 55 2.97 7.79 -27.02
CA ALA A 55 2.55 9.14 -27.37
C ALA A 55 2.84 10.14 -26.24
N ILE A 56 2.56 9.79 -24.99
CA ILE A 56 2.84 10.64 -23.82
C ILE A 56 4.35 10.84 -23.63
N ILE A 57 5.16 9.79 -23.84
CA ILE A 57 6.62 9.89 -23.81
C ILE A 57 7.14 10.84 -24.89
N ASP A 58 6.62 10.76 -26.11
CA ASP A 58 7.05 11.64 -27.20
C ASP A 58 6.61 13.09 -26.97
N LEU A 59 5.40 13.32 -26.45
CA LEU A 59 4.97 14.64 -25.98
C LEU A 59 5.91 15.19 -24.91
N LYS A 60 6.33 14.37 -23.94
CA LYS A 60 7.27 14.77 -22.90
C LYS A 60 8.62 15.23 -23.49
N LYS A 61 9.13 14.55 -24.52
CA LYS A 61 10.39 14.92 -25.20
C LYS A 61 10.26 16.25 -25.96
N SER A 62 9.06 16.57 -26.44
CA SER A 62 8.75 17.79 -27.18
C SER A 62 8.14 18.90 -26.32
N ALA A 63 8.14 18.75 -24.99
CA ALA A 63 7.59 19.73 -24.07
C ALA A 63 8.30 21.09 -24.21
N CYS A 64 7.51 22.17 -24.17
CA CYS A 64 8.01 23.54 -24.37
C CYS A 64 8.48 24.20 -23.07
N SER A 65 8.27 23.56 -21.92
CA SER A 65 8.67 24.07 -20.59
C SER A 65 8.91 22.94 -19.58
N ASP A 66 9.65 23.25 -18.52
CA ASP A 66 9.91 22.30 -17.42
C ASP A 66 8.62 21.90 -16.69
N ASP A 67 7.66 22.82 -16.52
CA ASP A 67 6.37 22.53 -15.89
C ASP A 67 5.54 21.54 -16.73
N GLU A 68 5.50 21.74 -18.05
CA GLU A 68 4.85 20.81 -18.98
C GLU A 68 5.53 19.44 -18.97
N ALA A 69 6.87 19.41 -19.04
CA ALA A 69 7.63 18.18 -18.97
C ALA A 69 7.38 17.42 -17.65
N LYS A 70 7.24 18.14 -16.53
CA LYS A 70 6.90 17.58 -15.23
C LYS A 70 5.49 16.99 -15.21
N LYS A 71 4.48 17.70 -15.71
CA LYS A 71 3.11 17.18 -15.83
C LYS A 71 3.04 15.92 -16.70
N LEU A 72 3.74 15.92 -17.83
CA LEU A 72 3.82 14.75 -18.72
C LEU A 72 4.61 13.59 -18.10
N SER A 73 5.56 13.85 -17.20
CA SER A 73 6.24 12.80 -16.44
C SER A 73 5.27 12.06 -15.50
N TYR A 74 4.34 12.77 -14.86
CA TYR A 74 3.30 12.14 -14.04
C TYR A 74 2.35 11.29 -14.87
N LEU A 75 1.96 11.75 -16.06
CA LEU A 75 1.11 10.97 -16.96
C LEU A 75 1.85 9.77 -17.57
N THR A 76 3.14 9.91 -17.86
CA THR A 76 3.98 8.77 -18.28
C THR A 76 4.01 7.72 -17.18
N ARG A 77 4.23 8.13 -15.93
CA ARG A 77 4.21 7.25 -14.77
C ARG A 77 2.87 6.56 -14.60
N PHE A 78 1.77 7.32 -14.56
CA PHE A 78 0.41 6.79 -14.46
C PHE A 78 0.10 5.75 -15.54
N CYS A 79 0.40 6.07 -16.82
CA CYS A 79 0.13 5.16 -17.93
C CYS A 79 1.01 3.91 -17.84
N GLY A 80 2.29 4.05 -17.48
CA GLY A 80 3.23 2.94 -17.34
C GLY A 80 2.92 2.01 -16.17
N GLU A 81 2.56 2.56 -15.01
CA GLU A 81 2.09 1.81 -13.83
C GLU A 81 0.78 1.08 -14.14
N GLY A 82 -0.20 1.76 -14.74
CA GLY A 82 -1.45 1.10 -15.12
C GLY A 82 -1.29 0.05 -16.23
N LEU A 83 -0.35 0.20 -17.17
CA LEU A 83 -0.04 -0.83 -18.17
C LEU A 83 0.40 -2.15 -17.54
N ILE A 84 1.26 -2.06 -16.52
CA ILE A 84 1.78 -3.24 -15.85
C ILE A 84 0.75 -3.81 -14.86
N GLU A 85 0.02 -2.97 -14.13
CA GLU A 85 -1.02 -3.42 -13.19
C GLU A 85 -2.21 -4.05 -13.91
N ASN A 86 -2.58 -3.54 -15.09
CA ASN A 86 -3.68 -4.08 -15.90
C ASN A 86 -3.44 -5.55 -16.32
N CYS A 87 -2.19 -6.01 -16.43
CA CYS A 87 -1.90 -7.41 -16.75
C CYS A 87 -2.16 -8.36 -15.56
N ALA A 88 -2.18 -7.82 -14.34
CA ALA A 88 -2.31 -8.59 -13.10
C ALA A 88 -3.62 -8.31 -12.34
N LYS A 89 -4.51 -7.47 -12.87
CA LYS A 89 -5.78 -7.06 -12.23
C LYS A 89 -6.63 -8.23 -11.71
N GLU A 90 -6.74 -9.32 -12.46
CA GLU A 90 -7.51 -10.51 -12.05
C GLU A 90 -6.84 -11.25 -10.88
N LEU A 91 -5.50 -11.22 -10.81
CA LEU A 91 -4.77 -11.78 -9.67
C LEU A 91 -4.97 -10.92 -8.43
N VAL A 92 -5.02 -9.60 -8.57
CA VAL A 92 -5.28 -8.68 -7.44
C VAL A 92 -6.68 -8.90 -6.88
N ASP A 93 -7.71 -8.97 -7.73
CA ASP A 93 -9.09 -9.29 -7.31
C ASP A 93 -9.12 -10.62 -6.54
N LYS A 94 -8.51 -11.66 -7.10
CA LYS A 94 -8.43 -12.97 -6.47
C LYS A 94 -7.66 -12.96 -5.14
N ILE A 95 -6.55 -12.22 -5.03
CA ILE A 95 -5.79 -12.09 -3.78
C ILE A 95 -6.65 -11.42 -2.71
N GLY A 96 -7.32 -10.32 -3.05
CA GLY A 96 -8.21 -9.61 -2.13
C GLY A 96 -9.37 -10.48 -1.64
N GLU A 97 -10.01 -11.22 -2.56
CA GLU A 97 -11.08 -12.16 -2.23
C GLU A 97 -10.60 -13.29 -1.30
N GLN A 98 -9.45 -13.91 -1.60
CA GLN A 98 -8.88 -14.97 -0.77
C GLN A 98 -8.48 -14.47 0.62
N GLU A 99 -7.92 -13.27 0.72
CA GLU A 99 -7.59 -12.65 1.99
C GLU A 99 -8.86 -12.33 2.81
N ALA A 100 -9.89 -11.77 2.18
CA ALA A 100 -11.14 -11.42 2.84
C ALA A 100 -11.88 -12.64 3.41
N LYS A 101 -11.87 -13.76 2.68
CA LYS A 101 -12.51 -15.03 3.08
C LYS A 101 -11.65 -15.87 4.02
N ALA A 102 -10.35 -15.56 4.14
CA ALA A 102 -9.46 -16.34 4.99
C ALA A 102 -9.84 -16.21 6.47
N ALA A 103 -9.65 -17.30 7.21
CA ALA A 103 -9.82 -17.38 8.64
C ALA A 103 -8.68 -18.19 9.26
N ILE A 104 -8.47 -17.98 10.56
CA ILE A 104 -7.58 -18.78 11.37
C ILE A 104 -8.34 -19.40 12.54
N ASP A 105 -7.90 -20.58 12.95
CA ASP A 105 -8.35 -21.21 14.20
C ASP A 105 -7.44 -20.79 15.36
N ILE A 106 -8.03 -20.14 16.36
CA ILE A 106 -7.38 -19.83 17.63
C ILE A 106 -8.13 -20.64 18.70
N GLU A 107 -7.52 -21.70 19.20
CA GLU A 107 -8.05 -22.51 20.30
C GLU A 107 -9.48 -23.04 20.03
N GLY A 108 -9.79 -23.43 18.79
CA GLY A 108 -11.10 -23.93 18.37
C GLY A 108 -12.11 -22.84 17.98
N GLN A 109 -11.73 -21.57 18.07
CA GLN A 109 -12.53 -20.46 17.58
C GLN A 109 -12.03 -19.99 16.21
N GLN A 110 -12.94 -19.97 15.23
CA GLN A 110 -12.68 -19.39 13.92
C GLN A 110 -12.74 -17.86 14.00
N VAL A 111 -11.66 -17.21 13.57
CA VAL A 111 -11.53 -15.76 13.50
C VAL A 111 -11.12 -15.35 12.10
N SER A 112 -11.72 -14.28 11.55
CA SER A 112 -11.32 -13.78 10.24
C SER A 112 -9.83 -13.39 10.24
N TYR A 113 -9.17 -13.67 9.12
CA TYR A 113 -7.74 -13.39 8.97
C TYR A 113 -7.45 -11.91 9.19
N ARG A 114 -8.29 -10.99 8.70
CA ARG A 114 -8.12 -9.55 8.92
C ARG A 114 -8.24 -9.16 10.39
N PHE A 115 -9.26 -9.63 11.09
CA PHE A 115 -9.47 -9.29 12.50
C PHE A 115 -8.40 -9.91 13.42
N SER A 116 -7.79 -11.03 13.02
CA SER A 116 -6.73 -11.64 13.83
C SER A 116 -5.50 -10.76 14.03
N ASP A 117 -5.26 -9.74 13.20
CA ASP A 117 -4.19 -8.75 13.44
C ASP A 117 -4.48 -7.88 14.67
N VAL A 118 -5.75 -7.52 14.85
CA VAL A 118 -6.23 -6.79 16.04
C VAL A 118 -6.09 -7.67 17.28
N LEU A 119 -6.46 -8.94 17.20
CA LEU A 119 -6.28 -9.88 18.32
C LEU A 119 -4.79 -10.03 18.68
N LEU A 120 -3.92 -10.23 17.69
CA LEU A 120 -2.47 -10.32 17.89
C LEU A 120 -1.91 -9.10 18.62
N ALA A 121 -2.29 -7.90 18.17
CA ALA A 121 -1.82 -6.64 18.74
C ALA A 121 -2.32 -6.36 20.16
N ASN A 122 -3.39 -7.03 20.59
CA ASN A 122 -4.01 -6.82 21.91
C ASN A 122 -3.75 -7.95 22.91
N GLU A 123 -3.23 -9.09 22.46
CA GLU A 123 -3.04 -10.26 23.30
C GLU A 123 -1.82 -10.09 24.21
N ALA A 124 -2.01 -10.16 25.54
CA ALA A 124 -0.94 -9.94 26.51
C ALA A 124 -0.12 -11.21 26.79
N ASP A 125 -0.70 -12.39 26.56
CA ASP A 125 0.00 -13.67 26.69
C ASP A 125 0.92 -13.91 25.49
N LYS A 126 2.23 -14.09 25.75
CA LYS A 126 3.22 -14.30 24.70
C LYS A 126 2.96 -15.58 23.90
N ALA A 127 2.68 -16.69 24.57
CA ALA A 127 2.48 -17.97 23.90
C ALA A 127 1.24 -17.92 23.00
N LYS A 128 0.18 -17.24 23.45
CA LYS A 128 -1.03 -17.03 22.66
C LYS A 128 -0.81 -16.07 21.49
N ARG A 129 -0.07 -14.96 21.70
CA ARG A 129 0.34 -14.07 20.60
C ARG A 129 1.12 -14.81 19.52
N ASP A 130 2.12 -15.58 19.94
CA ASP A 130 2.98 -16.36 19.06
C ASP A 130 2.15 -17.37 18.26
N LEU A 131 1.19 -18.05 18.90
CA LEU A 131 0.23 -18.93 18.24
C LEU A 131 -0.58 -18.19 17.15
N ILE A 132 -1.12 -17.00 17.47
CA ILE A 132 -1.88 -16.20 16.50
C ILE A 132 -0.99 -15.84 15.30
N ASP A 133 0.25 -15.38 15.55
CA ASP A 133 1.21 -15.03 14.50
C ASP A 133 1.58 -16.22 13.61
N ASP A 134 1.79 -17.40 14.18
CA ASP A 134 2.11 -18.63 13.45
C ASP A 134 0.94 -19.10 12.56
N LYS A 135 -0.29 -18.99 13.07
CA LYS A 135 -1.51 -19.29 12.29
C LYS A 135 -1.69 -18.30 11.14
N ARG A 136 -1.48 -17.00 11.38
CA ARG A 136 -1.50 -15.96 10.33
C ARG A 136 -0.43 -16.21 9.26
N SER A 137 0.78 -16.53 9.69
CA SER A 137 1.90 -16.87 8.80
C SER A 137 1.60 -18.11 7.95
N SER A 138 0.89 -19.09 8.50
CA SER A 138 0.45 -20.29 7.77
C SER A 138 -0.56 -19.96 6.66
N VAL A 139 -1.54 -19.09 6.93
CA VAL A 139 -2.47 -18.61 5.89
C VAL A 139 -1.73 -17.85 4.80
N THR A 140 -0.84 -16.93 5.17
CA THR A 140 -0.02 -16.19 4.21
C THR A 140 0.78 -17.14 3.34
N LYS A 141 1.49 -18.10 3.94
CA LYS A 141 2.33 -19.06 3.23
C LYS A 141 1.55 -19.96 2.28
N ASN A 142 0.41 -20.49 2.72
CA ASN A 142 -0.28 -21.57 2.00
C ASN A 142 -1.34 -21.05 1.03
N THR A 143 -1.94 -19.88 1.31
CA THR A 143 -3.06 -19.33 0.55
C THR A 143 -2.65 -18.13 -0.28
N LEU A 144 -1.93 -17.16 0.32
CA LEU A 144 -1.64 -15.88 -0.34
C LEU A 144 -0.35 -15.91 -1.17
N ASN A 145 0.75 -16.45 -0.62
CA ASN A 145 2.05 -16.48 -1.29
C ASN A 145 2.05 -17.16 -2.67
N PRO A 146 1.30 -18.25 -2.93
CA PRO A 146 1.22 -18.82 -4.28
C PRO A 146 0.63 -17.85 -5.31
N LEU A 147 -0.34 -17.02 -4.92
CA LEU A 147 -0.95 -16.00 -5.78
C LEU A 147 -0.04 -14.77 -5.91
N LEU A 148 0.55 -14.32 -4.81
CA LEU A 148 1.52 -13.21 -4.82
C LEU A 148 2.75 -13.54 -5.67
N THR A 149 3.20 -14.80 -5.68
CA THR A 149 4.30 -15.24 -6.54
C THR A 149 3.91 -15.12 -8.01
N GLN A 150 2.70 -15.57 -8.39
CA GLN A 150 2.19 -15.41 -9.76
C GLN A 150 2.06 -13.94 -10.15
N TYR A 151 1.56 -13.10 -9.24
CA TYR A 151 1.48 -11.66 -9.42
C TYR A 151 2.85 -11.07 -9.75
N TRP A 152 3.86 -11.31 -8.93
CA TRP A 152 5.20 -10.77 -9.17
C TRP A 152 5.85 -11.32 -10.45
N GLN A 153 5.63 -12.60 -10.78
CA GLN A 153 6.08 -13.17 -12.05
C GLN A 153 5.44 -12.48 -13.25
N ALA A 154 4.13 -12.19 -13.20
CA ALA A 154 3.43 -11.47 -14.25
C ALA A 154 3.98 -10.04 -14.41
N MET A 155 4.12 -9.29 -13.31
CA MET A 155 4.68 -7.94 -13.33
C MET A 155 6.10 -7.92 -13.94
N HIS A 156 6.98 -8.84 -13.51
CA HIS A 156 8.34 -8.91 -14.03
C HIS A 156 8.40 -9.30 -15.52
N SER A 157 7.49 -10.17 -15.98
CA SER A 157 7.40 -10.56 -17.38
C SER A 157 6.90 -9.40 -18.23
N GLN A 158 5.84 -8.72 -17.78
CA GLN A 158 5.26 -7.56 -18.46
C GLN A 158 6.26 -6.41 -18.61
N ALA A 159 7.10 -6.15 -17.60
CA ALA A 159 8.17 -5.15 -17.72
C ALA A 159 9.13 -5.48 -18.88
N LYS A 160 9.44 -6.76 -19.10
CA LYS A 160 10.28 -7.21 -20.23
C LYS A 160 9.57 -7.09 -21.57
N GLU A 161 8.29 -7.41 -21.63
CA GLU A 161 7.46 -7.25 -22.83
C GLU A 161 7.35 -5.77 -23.26
N LEU A 162 7.34 -4.85 -22.30
CA LEU A 162 7.40 -3.40 -22.53
C LEU A 162 8.80 -2.92 -22.99
N GLY A 163 9.79 -3.81 -23.10
CA GLY A 163 11.13 -3.52 -23.60
C GLY A 163 12.15 -3.13 -22.53
N PHE A 164 11.83 -3.25 -21.23
CA PHE A 164 12.77 -2.99 -20.15
C PHE A 164 13.54 -4.26 -19.77
N SER A 165 14.80 -4.13 -19.38
CA SER A 165 15.59 -5.30 -18.97
C SER A 165 15.11 -5.95 -17.66
N SER A 166 14.38 -5.20 -16.83
CA SER A 166 13.79 -5.67 -15.58
C SER A 166 12.67 -4.76 -15.09
N TYR A 167 11.84 -5.26 -14.17
CA TYR A 167 10.88 -4.47 -13.40
C TYR A 167 11.53 -3.26 -12.72
N ARG A 168 12.72 -3.43 -12.12
CA ARG A 168 13.50 -2.35 -11.51
C ARG A 168 13.76 -1.22 -12.53
N LYS A 169 14.24 -1.56 -13.72
CA LYS A 169 14.58 -0.59 -14.78
C LYS A 169 13.35 0.14 -15.35
N LEU A 170 12.20 -0.53 -15.42
CA LEU A 170 10.93 0.13 -15.71
C LEU A 170 10.62 1.21 -14.66
N PHE A 171 10.67 0.87 -13.38
CA PHE A 171 10.31 1.82 -12.32
C PHE A 171 11.35 2.94 -12.10
N GLU A 172 12.64 2.69 -12.35
CA GLU A 172 13.66 3.75 -12.40
C GLU A 172 13.32 4.77 -13.50
N PHE A 173 12.92 4.29 -14.69
CA PHE A 173 12.47 5.14 -15.79
C PHE A 173 11.20 5.93 -15.44
N LEU A 174 10.16 5.26 -14.93
CA LEU A 174 8.88 5.90 -14.61
C LEU A 174 9.01 6.93 -13.49
N LYS A 175 9.84 6.68 -12.47
CA LYS A 175 10.05 7.59 -11.35
C LYS A 175 11.13 8.64 -11.62
N GLY A 176 11.95 8.46 -12.65
CA GLY A 176 13.09 9.33 -12.92
C GLY A 176 14.14 9.31 -11.80
N GLN A 177 14.31 8.15 -11.17
CA GLN A 177 15.19 7.95 -10.02
C GLN A 177 16.12 6.77 -10.26
N ASP A 178 17.38 6.93 -9.90
CA ASP A 178 18.33 5.82 -9.86
C ASP A 178 18.21 5.11 -8.52
N PHE A 179 17.74 3.85 -8.54
CA PHE A 179 17.57 3.11 -7.30
C PHE A 179 18.89 2.63 -6.71
N SER A 180 20.01 2.64 -7.44
CA SER A 180 21.32 2.34 -6.86
C SER A 180 21.76 3.45 -5.89
N ILE A 181 21.56 4.71 -6.24
CA ILE A 181 21.82 5.85 -5.35
C ILE A 181 20.92 5.81 -4.12
N LEU A 182 19.65 5.42 -4.31
CA LEU A 182 18.71 5.23 -3.19
C LEU A 182 19.17 4.09 -2.27
N GLU A 183 19.58 2.96 -2.85
CA GLU A 183 20.10 1.79 -2.13
C GLU A 183 21.32 2.15 -1.28
N ASP A 184 22.29 2.88 -1.84
CA ASP A 184 23.46 3.38 -1.10
C ASP A 184 23.06 4.30 0.06
N SER A 185 22.11 5.20 -0.17
CA SER A 185 21.60 6.12 0.85
C SER A 185 20.88 5.37 1.98
N MET A 186 20.11 4.33 1.64
CA MET A 186 19.42 3.50 2.62
C MET A 186 20.38 2.63 3.42
N ASN A 187 21.44 2.08 2.79
CA ASN A 187 22.47 1.30 3.49
C ASN A 187 23.22 2.16 4.50
N ASN A 188 23.62 3.38 4.12
CA ASN A 188 24.26 4.32 5.04
C ASN A 188 23.33 4.71 6.21
N LEU A 189 22.03 4.90 5.95
CA LEU A 189 21.06 5.15 7.01
C LEU A 189 20.95 3.96 7.98
N LEU A 190 20.93 2.73 7.48
CA LEU A 190 20.90 1.52 8.31
C LEU A 190 22.15 1.44 9.19
N GLU A 191 23.34 1.62 8.61
CA GLU A 191 24.60 1.61 9.36
C GLU A 191 24.63 2.69 10.46
N GLN A 192 24.19 3.91 10.15
CA GLN A 192 24.17 5.01 11.12
C GLN A 192 23.13 4.86 12.24
N THR A 193 22.09 4.04 12.03
CA THR A 193 20.96 3.93 12.96
C THR A 193 20.88 2.57 13.65
N GLU A 194 21.72 1.60 13.30
CA GLU A 194 21.69 0.24 13.85
C GLU A 194 21.88 0.23 15.38
N ASP A 195 22.91 0.90 15.90
CA ASP A 195 23.19 0.93 17.34
C ASP A 195 22.05 1.63 18.11
N ILE A 196 21.57 2.77 17.59
CA ILE A 196 20.47 3.53 18.18
C ILE A 196 19.20 2.67 18.23
N TYR A 197 18.90 1.97 17.14
CA TYR A 197 17.74 1.09 17.07
C TYR A 197 17.88 -0.08 18.04
N THR A 198 18.99 -0.82 17.99
CA THR A 198 19.18 -2.04 18.79
C THR A 198 19.21 -1.74 20.29
N GLU A 199 19.86 -0.65 20.70
CA GLU A 199 19.89 -0.21 22.11
C GLU A 199 18.50 0.20 22.58
N HIS A 200 17.87 1.18 21.93
CA HIS A 200 16.61 1.74 22.44
C HIS A 200 15.44 0.77 22.30
N PHE A 201 15.34 0.07 21.17
CA PHE A 201 14.28 -0.91 20.96
C PHE A 201 14.46 -2.14 21.85
N GLY A 202 15.71 -2.62 22.02
CA GLY A 202 16.02 -3.70 22.95
C GLY A 202 15.70 -3.35 24.40
N ASN A 203 16.06 -2.14 24.84
CA ASN A 203 15.68 -1.63 26.16
C ASN A 203 14.16 -1.52 26.33
N LEU A 204 13.45 -1.04 25.31
CA LEU A 204 11.99 -0.97 25.33
C LEU A 204 11.34 -2.35 25.47
N LEU A 205 11.75 -3.33 24.67
CA LEU A 205 11.28 -4.72 24.76
C LEU A 205 11.54 -5.32 26.14
N LYS A 206 12.74 -5.12 26.68
CA LYS A 206 13.11 -5.63 27.99
C LYS A 206 12.28 -4.99 29.10
N ASN A 207 12.07 -3.68 29.05
CA ASN A 207 11.35 -2.94 30.08
C ASN A 207 9.84 -3.19 30.04
N GLU A 208 9.25 -3.31 28.85
CA GLU A 208 7.79 -3.44 28.70
C GLU A 208 7.33 -4.91 28.71
N LEU A 209 8.14 -5.84 28.17
CA LEU A 209 7.77 -7.23 27.99
C LEU A 209 8.69 -8.23 28.71
N GLY A 210 9.84 -7.80 29.22
CA GLY A 210 10.83 -8.70 29.82
C GLY A 210 11.56 -9.58 28.80
N ILE A 211 11.54 -9.23 27.51
CA ILE A 211 12.09 -10.02 26.40
C ILE A 211 13.35 -9.34 25.87
N SER A 212 14.38 -10.13 25.53
CA SER A 212 15.59 -9.60 24.87
C SER A 212 15.33 -9.38 23.37
N LEU A 213 16.05 -8.45 22.75
CA LEU A 213 15.89 -8.21 21.30
C LEU A 213 16.13 -9.49 20.46
N PRO A 214 17.20 -10.30 20.69
CA PRO A 214 17.41 -11.55 19.95
C PRO A 214 16.31 -12.60 20.12
N ASP A 215 15.63 -12.62 21.28
CA ASP A 215 14.55 -13.58 21.58
C ASP A 215 13.17 -13.06 21.17
N SER A 216 13.08 -11.81 20.70
CA SER A 216 11.82 -11.18 20.31
C SER A 216 11.31 -11.69 18.97
N ARG A 217 9.98 -11.68 18.82
CA ARG A 217 9.30 -12.05 17.57
C ARG A 217 8.50 -10.88 17.01
N ARG A 218 8.07 -11.00 15.76
CA ARG A 218 7.13 -10.07 15.11
C ARG A 218 5.86 -9.86 15.94
N SER A 219 5.37 -10.93 16.58
CA SER A 219 4.24 -10.91 17.51
C SER A 219 4.46 -9.98 18.72
N ASP A 220 5.67 -9.94 19.28
CA ASP A 220 6.00 -9.06 20.40
C ASP A 220 6.04 -7.59 19.96
N PHE A 221 6.56 -7.33 18.75
CA PHE A 221 6.51 -6.00 18.16
C PHE A 221 5.07 -5.53 17.90
N ALA A 222 4.19 -6.40 17.41
CA ALA A 222 2.78 -6.07 17.18
C ALA A 222 2.08 -5.57 18.46
N TYR A 223 2.29 -6.28 19.57
CA TYR A 223 1.75 -5.90 20.88
C TYR A 223 2.37 -4.62 21.44
N LEU A 224 3.70 -4.51 21.37
CA LEU A 224 4.41 -3.32 21.84
C LEU A 224 3.98 -2.05 21.08
N ARG A 225 3.87 -2.15 19.74
CA ARG A 225 3.43 -1.05 18.86
C ARG A 225 2.01 -0.59 19.16
N ARG A 226 1.12 -1.50 19.58
CA ARG A 226 -0.27 -1.18 19.93
C ARG A 226 -0.36 -0.19 21.09
N ALA A 227 0.64 -0.21 21.99
CA ALA A 227 0.85 0.80 23.02
C ALA A 227 -0.41 1.11 23.88
N ALA A 228 -1.12 0.07 24.32
CA ALA A 228 -2.43 0.14 24.99
C ALA A 228 -2.48 1.12 26.19
N LYS A 229 -1.35 1.34 26.87
CA LYS A 229 -1.22 2.27 27.99
C LYS A 229 -1.64 3.72 27.66
N TYR A 230 -1.63 4.09 26.38
CA TYR A 230 -2.02 5.43 25.94
C TYR A 230 -3.51 5.57 25.55
N ASP A 231 -4.28 4.47 25.49
CA ASP A 231 -5.70 4.50 25.10
C ASP A 231 -6.53 5.53 25.88
N ARG A 232 -6.21 5.70 27.17
CA ARG A 232 -6.90 6.64 28.07
C ARG A 232 -6.88 8.10 27.58
N TYR A 233 -5.93 8.45 26.70
CA TYR A 233 -5.79 9.79 26.12
C TYR A 233 -6.56 9.95 24.80
N PHE A 234 -7.03 8.86 24.19
CA PHE A 234 -7.69 8.85 22.88
C PHE A 234 -9.14 8.39 23.00
N LYS A 235 -9.92 9.10 23.82
CA LYS A 235 -11.33 8.79 24.06
C LYS A 235 -12.17 9.08 22.81
N LYS A 236 -13.02 8.12 22.42
CA LYS A 236 -13.84 8.20 21.20
C LYS A 236 -14.72 9.46 21.17
N GLU A 237 -15.21 9.88 22.33
CA GLU A 237 -16.15 10.99 22.47
C GLU A 237 -15.55 12.35 22.08
N ILE A 238 -14.23 12.50 22.21
CA ILE A 238 -13.52 13.77 21.92
C ILE A 238 -12.65 13.70 20.67
N LEU A 239 -12.56 12.54 20.02
CA LEU A 239 -11.57 12.31 18.96
C LEU A 239 -11.85 13.20 17.74
N VAL A 240 -13.11 13.31 17.34
CA VAL A 240 -13.53 14.18 16.21
C VAL A 240 -13.32 15.66 16.53
N SER A 241 -13.67 16.10 17.74
CA SER A 241 -13.47 17.50 18.13
C SER A 241 -11.98 17.84 18.21
N LEU A 242 -11.17 16.98 18.83
CA LEU A 242 -9.72 17.17 18.93
C LEU A 242 -9.06 17.23 17.55
N PHE A 243 -9.50 16.38 16.61
CA PHE A 243 -9.03 16.40 15.24
C PHE A 243 -9.36 17.72 14.53
N LYS A 244 -10.62 18.19 14.64
CA LYS A 244 -11.04 19.49 14.10
C LYS A 244 -10.24 20.64 14.69
N ASP A 245 -10.09 20.68 16.02
CA ASP A 245 -9.34 21.72 16.72
C ASP A 245 -7.86 21.74 16.30
N THR A 246 -7.26 20.55 16.14
CA THR A 246 -5.87 20.41 15.69
C THR A 246 -5.70 20.98 14.28
N LEU A 247 -6.58 20.62 13.36
CA LEU A 247 -6.54 21.13 11.98
C LEU A 247 -6.81 22.63 11.92
N LEU A 248 -7.75 23.12 12.71
CA LEU A 248 -8.02 24.55 12.82
C LEU A 248 -6.78 25.30 13.33
N GLY A 249 -6.07 24.75 14.31
CA GLY A 249 -4.78 25.27 14.81
C GLY A 249 -3.67 25.26 13.75
N MET A 250 -3.73 24.36 12.78
CA MET A 250 -2.84 24.32 11.60
C MET A 250 -3.31 25.24 10.47
N GLY A 251 -4.44 25.95 10.63
CA GLY A 251 -5.01 26.86 9.63
C GLY A 251 -6.04 26.24 8.69
N PHE A 252 -6.49 25.01 8.97
CA PHE A 252 -7.49 24.29 8.18
C PHE A 252 -8.84 24.22 8.90
N ASP A 253 -9.76 25.09 8.52
CA ASP A 253 -11.13 25.09 9.04
C ASP A 253 -11.99 24.07 8.26
N LEU A 254 -12.15 22.88 8.82
CA LEU A 254 -12.95 21.79 8.23
C LEU A 254 -14.43 22.13 8.09
N ASP A 255 -14.99 22.94 8.99
CA ASP A 255 -16.42 23.28 8.94
C ASP A 255 -16.74 24.19 7.75
N ARG A 256 -15.71 24.80 7.12
CA ARG A 256 -15.83 25.54 5.87
C ARG A 256 -15.60 24.69 4.61
N GLN A 257 -15.33 23.40 4.74
CA GLN A 257 -15.07 22.50 3.60
C GLN A 257 -16.29 21.59 3.36
N PRO A 258 -17.25 21.99 2.51
CA PRO A 258 -18.51 21.25 2.33
C PRO A 258 -18.32 19.87 1.67
N ASN A 259 -17.16 19.62 1.06
CA ASN A 259 -16.80 18.39 0.39
C ASN A 259 -16.04 17.39 1.28
N ILE A 260 -15.78 17.71 2.56
CA ILE A 260 -15.13 16.80 3.50
C ILE A 260 -16.18 16.23 4.45
N ILE A 261 -16.30 14.89 4.46
CA ILE A 261 -17.18 14.15 5.36
C ILE A 261 -16.27 13.28 6.24
N LEU A 262 -16.46 13.36 7.55
CA LEU A 262 -15.79 12.49 8.52
C LEU A 262 -16.74 11.35 8.86
N ASP A 263 -16.35 10.11 8.60
CA ASP A 263 -17.09 8.88 8.89
C ASP A 263 -16.55 8.10 10.10
#